data_AF-A0AAW5Z475-F1
#
_entry.id   AF-A0AAW5Z475-F1
#
_cell.length_a   1.000
_cell.length_b   1.000
_cell.length_c   1.000
_cell.angle_alpha   90.00
_cell.angle_beta   90.00
_cell.angle_gamma   90.00
#
_symmetry.space_group_name_H-M   'P 1'
#
loop_
_entity.id
_entity.type
_entity.pdbx_description
1 polymer ?
#
loop_
_entity_poly.entity_id
_entity_poly.type
_entity_poly.pdbx_seq_one_letter_code
_entity_poly.pdbx_strand_id
1 'polypeptide(L)'
;TSSQDVTEYLQQLLEREREAIVERDEVGARKNAVDEEIERLSQPGGSEDQRLNALAERFGGVLLSEIYDDVSLEDAPYFSALYGPSRHAIVVPDLSQVTEHLEGLTD
;
A
#
# COMPACT_ATOMS: atom_id res chain seq x y z
N THR A 1 41.12 42.04 20.82
CA THR A 1 40.30 40.95 21.38
C THR A 1 38.89 40.98 20.79
N SER A 2 38.12 42.06 20.93
CA SER A 2 36.72 42.13 20.43
C SER A 2 36.47 41.76 18.95
N SER A 3 37.37 42.06 18.01
CA SER A 3 37.13 41.74 16.59
C SER A 3 37.39 40.27 16.23
N GLN A 4 38.23 39.57 16.99
CA GLN A 4 38.49 38.13 16.79
C GLN A 4 37.31 37.31 17.32
N ASP A 5 36.80 37.68 18.50
CA ASP A 5 35.65 37.02 19.14
C ASP A 5 34.38 37.07 18.27
N VAL A 6 34.14 38.21 17.58
CA VAL A 6 33.00 38.36 16.66
C VAL A 6 33.14 37.47 15.43
N THR A 7 34.36 37.31 14.91
CA THR A 7 34.60 36.50 13.71
C THR A 7 34.43 35.01 14.02
N GLU A 8 34.89 34.57 15.20
CA GLU A 8 34.75 33.19 15.67
C GLU A 8 33.29 32.84 16.00
N TYR A 9 32.54 33.77 16.60
CA TYR A 9 31.10 33.61 16.84
C TYR A 9 30.29 33.51 15.53
N LEU A 10 30.63 34.32 14.52
CA LEU A 10 30.02 34.24 13.18
C LEU A 10 30.31 32.90 12.50
N GLN A 11 31.54 32.37 12.62
CA GLN A 11 31.89 31.06 12.08
C GLN A 11 31.08 29.94 12.75
N GLN A 12 30.93 29.96 14.08
CA GLN A 12 30.11 28.96 14.79
C GLN A 12 28.63 29.05 14.44
N LEU A 13 28.10 30.26 14.21
CA LEU A 13 26.73 30.45 13.75
C LEU A 13 26.52 29.87 12.35
N LEU A 14 27.46 30.12 11.43
CA LEU A 14 27.41 29.58 10.07
C LEU A 14 27.52 28.05 10.05
N GLU A 15 28.36 27.46 10.90
CA GLU A 15 28.47 26.00 11.02
C GLU A 15 27.15 25.38 11.49
N ARG A 16 26.53 25.97 12.52
CA ARG A 16 25.20 25.54 13.00
C ARG A 16 24.10 25.71 11.98
N GLU A 17 24.10 26.82 11.25
CA GLU A 17 23.13 27.06 10.17
C GLU A 17 23.28 26.00 9.08
N ARG A 18 24.53 25.67 8.71
CA ARG A 18 24.81 24.63 7.73
C ARG A 18 24.34 23.25 8.19
N GLU A 19 24.61 22.87 9.45
CA GLU A 19 24.13 21.62 10.03
C GLU A 19 22.61 21.54 9.99
N ALA A 20 21.91 22.61 10.37
CA ALA A 20 20.45 22.66 10.33
C ALA A 20 19.88 22.57 8.89
N ILE A 21 20.57 23.15 7.91
CA ILE A 21 20.19 23.01 6.49
C ILE A 21 20.33 21.56 6.02
N VAL A 22 21.43 20.89 6.36
CA VAL A 22 21.65 19.48 6.00
C VAL A 22 20.57 18.60 6.62
N GLU A 23 20.30 18.76 7.92
CA GLU A 23 19.25 17.98 8.61
C GLU A 23 17.87 18.23 7.99
N ARG A 24 17.54 19.49 7.68
CA ARG A 24 16.30 19.85 7.00
C ARG A 24 16.20 19.18 5.63
N ASP A 25 17.28 19.20 4.86
CA ASP A 25 17.30 18.62 3.51
C ASP A 25 17.19 17.10 3.56
N GLU A 26 17.81 16.42 4.53
CA GLU A 26 17.64 14.98 4.78
C GLU A 26 16.19 14.62 5.15
N VAL A 27 15.59 15.38 6.07
CA VAL A 27 14.18 15.19 6.45
C VAL A 27 13.26 15.44 5.25
N GLY A 28 13.55 16.48 4.46
CA GLY A 28 12.83 16.79 3.22
C GLY A 28 12.91 15.66 2.20
N ALA A 29 14.10 15.09 1.99
CA ALA A 29 14.30 13.96 1.10
C ALA A 29 13.53 12.72 1.57
N ARG A 30 13.56 12.42 2.88
CA ARG A 30 12.81 11.30 3.45
C ARG A 30 11.30 11.50 3.31
N LYS A 31 10.82 12.73 3.53
CA LYS A 31 9.42 13.07 3.33
C LYS A 31 8.99 12.82 1.87
N ASN A 32 9.76 13.32 0.92
CA ASN A 32 9.46 13.13 -0.50
C ASN A 32 9.44 11.65 -0.89
N ALA A 33 10.38 10.84 -0.38
CA ALA A 33 10.40 9.40 -0.62
C ALA A 33 9.14 8.69 -0.09
N VAL A 34 8.65 9.10 1.09
CA VAL A 34 7.40 8.59 1.67
C VAL A 34 6.19 9.06 0.86
N ASP A 35 6.16 10.31 0.42
CA ASP A 35 5.07 10.86 -0.41
C ASP A 35 4.96 10.10 -1.76
N GLU A 36 6.10 9.78 -2.40
CA GLU A 36 6.15 8.98 -3.63
C GLU A 36 5.65 7.53 -3.41
N GLU A 37 5.97 6.93 -2.27
CA GLU A 37 5.49 5.61 -1.89
C GLU A 37 3.98 5.59 -1.62
N ILE A 38 3.46 6.61 -0.94
CA ILE A 38 2.02 6.79 -0.73
C ILE A 38 1.31 6.92 -2.08
N GLU A 39 1.82 7.74 -2.99
CA GLU A 39 1.21 7.93 -4.31
C GLU A 39 1.15 6.62 -5.10
N ARG A 40 2.24 5.83 -5.06
CA ARG A 40 2.30 4.50 -5.68
C ARG A 40 1.27 3.53 -5.09
N LEU A 41 1.15 3.48 -3.76
CA LEU A 41 0.22 2.59 -3.05
C LEU A 41 -1.25 3.04 -3.16
N SER A 42 -1.49 4.34 -3.34
CA SER A 42 -2.83 4.91 -3.45
C SER A 42 -3.43 4.76 -4.86
N GLN A 43 -2.68 4.22 -5.82
CA GLN A 43 -3.22 3.99 -7.16
C GLN A 43 -4.39 3.00 -7.07
N PRO A 44 -5.56 3.34 -7.63
CA PRO A 44 -6.71 2.45 -7.67
C PRO A 44 -6.43 1.31 -8.66
N GLY A 45 -5.70 0.30 -8.20
CA GLY A 45 -5.38 -0.92 -8.92
C GLY A 45 -5.79 -2.13 -8.10
N GLY A 46 -6.62 -3.01 -8.66
CA GLY A 46 -7.13 -4.19 -7.94
C GLY A 46 -8.57 -4.06 -7.43
N SER A 47 -9.36 -3.11 -7.98
CA SER A 47 -10.77 -2.97 -7.64
C SER A 47 -11.49 -4.31 -7.76
N GLU A 48 -11.90 -4.85 -6.62
CA GLU A 48 -12.80 -5.98 -6.58
C GLU A 48 -14.18 -5.52 -6.98
N ASP A 49 -14.84 -6.33 -7.81
CA ASP A 49 -16.22 -6.06 -8.19
C ASP A 49 -17.11 -6.23 -6.94
N GLN A 50 -17.81 -5.16 -6.54
CA GLN A 50 -18.70 -5.20 -5.36
C GLN A 50 -19.77 -6.28 -5.47
N ARG A 51 -20.11 -6.72 -6.69
CA ARG A 51 -21.05 -7.82 -6.92
C ARG A 51 -20.51 -9.16 -6.42
N LEU A 52 -19.19 -9.36 -6.44
CA LEU A 52 -18.54 -10.58 -5.93
C LEU A 52 -18.69 -10.72 -4.42
N ASN A 53 -18.66 -9.62 -3.65
CA ASN A 53 -18.91 -9.65 -2.21
C ASN A 53 -20.33 -10.14 -1.90
N ALA A 54 -21.33 -9.58 -2.59
CA ALA A 54 -22.72 -10.02 -2.43
C ALA A 54 -22.91 -11.49 -2.82
N LEU A 55 -22.17 -11.96 -3.83
CA LEU A 55 -22.20 -13.35 -4.26
C LEU A 55 -21.50 -14.29 -3.27
N ALA A 56 -20.37 -13.86 -2.69
CA ALA A 56 -19.66 -14.61 -1.66
C ALA A 56 -20.53 -14.84 -0.43
N GLU A 57 -21.20 -13.80 0.06
CA GLU A 57 -22.17 -13.90 1.16
C GLU A 57 -23.33 -14.84 0.81
N ARG A 58 -23.89 -14.72 -0.41
CA ARG A 58 -24.99 -15.59 -0.87
C ARG A 58 -24.61 -17.06 -0.94
N PHE A 59 -23.37 -17.36 -1.32
CA PHE A 59 -22.86 -18.72 -1.39
C PHE A 59 -22.35 -19.25 -0.04
N GLY A 60 -22.34 -18.41 1.02
CA GLY A 60 -21.72 -18.75 2.30
C GLY A 60 -20.21 -18.99 2.18
N GLY A 61 -19.57 -18.33 1.22
CA GLY A 61 -18.14 -18.38 0.95
C GLY A 61 -17.43 -17.09 1.34
N VAL A 62 -16.12 -17.07 1.08
CA VAL A 62 -15.22 -15.94 1.34
C VAL A 62 -14.40 -15.69 0.08
N LEU A 63 -14.06 -14.44 -0.24
CA LEU A 63 -13.20 -14.17 -1.38
C LEU A 63 -11.77 -14.67 -1.13
N LEU A 64 -11.13 -15.15 -2.20
CA LEU A 64 -9.74 -15.55 -2.14
C LEU A 64 -8.84 -14.37 -1.74
N SER A 65 -9.17 -13.16 -2.19
CA SER A 65 -8.50 -11.92 -1.79
C SER A 65 -8.56 -11.67 -0.29
N GLU A 66 -9.71 -11.85 0.35
CA GLU A 66 -9.88 -11.69 1.80
C GLU A 66 -9.06 -12.69 2.60
N ILE A 67 -8.88 -13.92 2.09
CA ILE A 67 -8.02 -14.94 2.74
C ILE A 67 -6.54 -14.55 2.63
N TYR A 68 -6.17 -13.74 1.64
CA TYR A 68 -4.82 -13.28 1.36
C TYR A 68 -4.62 -11.78 1.64
N ASP A 69 -5.45 -11.17 2.50
CA ASP A 69 -5.36 -9.74 2.85
C ASP A 69 -4.02 -9.41 3.56
N ASP A 70 -3.47 -10.38 4.31
CA ASP A 70 -2.21 -10.24 5.05
C ASP A 70 -0.94 -10.58 4.21
N VAL A 71 -1.02 -10.63 2.88
CA VAL A 71 0.17 -10.86 2.03
C VAL A 71 1.09 -9.63 2.04
N SER A 72 2.40 -9.87 2.13
CA SER A 72 3.39 -8.80 2.16
C SER A 72 3.35 -7.94 0.87
N LEU A 73 3.70 -6.65 0.97
CA LEU A 73 3.76 -5.77 -0.21
C LEU A 73 4.75 -6.25 -1.27
N GLU A 74 5.79 -7.00 -0.88
CA GLU A 74 6.79 -7.57 -1.79
C GLU A 74 6.23 -8.76 -2.57
N ASP A 75 5.38 -9.57 -1.93
CA ASP A 75 4.83 -10.79 -2.50
C ASP A 75 3.49 -10.56 -3.21
N ALA A 76 2.75 -9.51 -2.85
CA ALA A 76 1.43 -9.22 -3.40
C ALA A 76 1.40 -9.14 -4.93
N PRO A 77 2.38 -8.49 -5.62
CA PRO A 77 2.43 -8.48 -7.08
C PRO A 77 2.65 -9.88 -7.68
N TYR A 78 3.51 -10.70 -7.05
CA TYR A 78 3.82 -12.04 -7.52
C TYR A 78 2.60 -12.96 -7.42
N PHE A 79 1.93 -12.99 -6.26
CA PHE A 79 0.73 -13.80 -6.06
C PHE A 79 -0.44 -13.31 -6.92
N SER A 80 -0.61 -11.99 -7.06
CA SER A 80 -1.63 -11.41 -7.95
C SER A 80 -1.47 -11.89 -9.39
N ALA A 81 -0.22 -11.93 -9.89
CA ALA A 81 0.07 -12.42 -11.23
C ALA A 81 -0.06 -13.95 -11.35
N LEU A 82 0.31 -14.70 -10.31
CA LEU A 82 0.24 -16.16 -10.28
C LEU A 82 -1.21 -16.66 -10.38
N TYR A 83 -2.12 -16.05 -9.63
CA TYR A 83 -3.54 -16.42 -9.66
C TYR A 83 -4.29 -15.82 -10.86
N GLY A 84 -3.82 -14.71 -11.40
CA GLY A 84 -4.44 -14.05 -12.54
C GLY A 84 -5.92 -13.74 -12.28
N PRO A 85 -6.85 -14.14 -13.16
CA PRO A 85 -8.30 -13.96 -12.93
C PRO A 85 -8.84 -14.69 -11.69
N SER A 86 -8.20 -15.78 -11.28
CA SER A 86 -8.64 -16.60 -10.13
C SER A 86 -8.47 -15.90 -8.79
N ARG A 87 -7.79 -14.74 -8.75
CA ARG A 87 -7.70 -13.89 -7.55
C ARG A 87 -9.07 -13.42 -7.05
N HIS A 88 -10.06 -13.38 -7.94
CA HIS A 88 -11.44 -13.01 -7.63
C HIS A 88 -12.34 -14.22 -7.34
N ALA A 89 -11.76 -15.39 -7.10
CA ALA A 89 -12.52 -16.60 -6.81
C ALA A 89 -13.19 -16.51 -5.43
N ILE A 90 -14.39 -17.11 -5.33
CA ILE A 90 -15.09 -17.30 -4.06
C ILE A 90 -14.78 -18.71 -3.56
N VAL A 91 -14.18 -18.80 -2.39
CA VAL A 91 -13.89 -20.06 -1.70
C VAL A 91 -15.13 -20.47 -0.92
N VAL A 92 -15.66 -21.65 -1.22
CA VAL A 92 -16.88 -22.19 -0.61
C VAL A 92 -16.61 -23.56 0.05
N PRO A 93 -17.36 -23.94 1.10
CA PRO A 93 -17.16 -25.22 1.77
C PRO A 93 -17.49 -26.44 0.90
N ASP A 94 -18.52 -26.33 0.05
CA ASP A 94 -18.99 -27.40 -0.84
C ASP A 94 -19.51 -26.82 -2.16
N LEU A 95 -18.88 -27.23 -3.27
CA LEU A 95 -19.25 -26.80 -4.62
C LEU A 95 -20.63 -27.33 -5.06
N SER A 96 -21.07 -28.46 -4.50
CA SER A 96 -22.34 -29.09 -4.86
C SER A 96 -23.53 -28.19 -4.50
N GLN A 97 -23.43 -27.50 -3.36
CA GLN A 97 -24.49 -26.60 -2.86
C GLN A 97 -24.55 -25.27 -3.62
N VAL A 98 -23.46 -24.88 -4.27
CA VAL A 98 -23.38 -23.63 -5.05
C VAL A 98 -23.97 -23.81 -6.45
N THR A 99 -24.02 -25.05 -6.95
CA THR A 99 -24.49 -25.36 -8.31
C THR A 99 -25.92 -24.87 -8.53
N GLU A 100 -26.82 -25.05 -7.56
CA GLU A 100 -28.21 -24.56 -7.63
C GLU A 100 -28.30 -23.02 -7.69
N HIS A 101 -27.34 -22.31 -7.08
CA HIS A 101 -27.29 -20.85 -7.13
C HIS A 101 -26.70 -20.32 -8.45
N LEU A 102 -25.92 -21.14 -9.16
CA LEU A 102 -25.32 -20.80 -10.45
C LEU A 102 -26.29 -21.00 -11.62
N GLU A 103 -27.22 -21.96 -11.55
CA GLU A 103 -28.14 -22.30 -12.65
C GLU A 103 -29.08 -21.15 -13.08
N GLY A 104 -29.25 -20.12 -12.26
CA GLY A 104 -30.06 -18.92 -12.57
C GLY A 104 -29.28 -17.61 -12.49
N LEU A 105 -27.95 -17.66 -12.46
CA LEU A 105 -27.14 -16.47 -12.31
C LEU A 105 -27.07 -15.69 -13.62
N THR A 106 -27.76 -14.57 -13.70
CA THR A 106 -27.63 -13.57 -14.77
C THR A 106 -27.42 -12.20 -14.13
N ASP A 107 -26.26 -11.61 -14.42
CA ASP A 107 -25.70 -10.29 -14.03
C ASP A 107 -26.23 -9.61 -12.75
#